data_AF-A0A953SGC4-F1
#
_entry.id   AF-A0A953SGC4-F1
#
_cell.length_a   1.000
_cell.length_b   1.000
_cell.length_c   1.000
_cell.angle_alpha   90.00
_cell.angle_beta   90.00
_cell.angle_gamma   90.00
#
_symmetry.space_group_name_H-M   'P 1'
#
loop_
_entity.id
_entity.type
_entity.pdbx_description
1 polymer ?
#
loop_
_entity_poly.entity_id
_entity_poly.type
_entity_poly.pdbx_seq_one_letter_code
_entity_poly.pdbx_strand_id
1 'polypeptide(L)'
;MTGTRYVVGVDIGGTFTDLVAIDARGGRTVVKTPTTPSDQSVGMLNALKEAAARLEIDFADFLSRVDRICHGTTVTTNAVIVRSGARVGMLTTRG
;
A
#
# COMPACT_ATOMS: atom_id res chain seq x y z
N MET A 1 -2.02 25.57 7.06
CA MET A 1 -1.55 24.33 6.41
C MET A 1 -1.02 24.68 5.02
N THR A 2 0.28 24.96 4.89
CA THR A 2 0.91 25.41 3.62
C THR A 2 2.07 24.50 3.19
N GLY A 3 2.14 23.27 3.74
CA GLY A 3 3.15 22.29 3.35
C GLY A 3 2.85 21.64 1.99
N THR A 4 3.90 21.20 1.31
CA THR A 4 3.83 20.40 0.07
C THR A 4 2.91 19.19 0.26
N ARG A 5 1.94 19.02 -0.63
CA ARG A 5 0.98 17.92 -0.63
C ARG A 5 1.48 16.72 -1.43
N TYR A 6 1.06 15.52 -1.03
CA TYR A 6 1.48 14.26 -1.63
C TYR A 6 0.30 13.40 -2.10
N VAL A 7 0.48 12.75 -3.25
CA VAL A 7 -0.32 11.59 -3.68
C VAL A 7 0.57 10.35 -3.54
N VAL A 8 0.06 9.32 -2.89
CA VAL A 8 0.80 8.10 -2.59
C VAL A 8 0.18 6.93 -3.36
N GLY A 9 0.99 6.16 -4.07
CA GLY A 9 0.64 4.84 -4.58
C GLY A 9 1.38 3.77 -3.79
N VAL A 10 0.70 2.70 -3.41
CA VAL A 10 1.30 1.52 -2.76
C VAL A 10 0.91 0.27 -3.54
N ASP A 11 1.84 -0.66 -3.73
CA ASP A 11 1.60 -2.00 -4.26
C ASP A 11 2.11 -3.04 -3.26
N ILE A 12 1.18 -3.78 -2.66
CA ILE A 12 1.46 -4.82 -1.68
C ILE A 12 1.60 -6.17 -2.39
N GLY A 13 2.85 -6.61 -2.56
CA GLY A 13 3.21 -7.93 -3.07
C GLY A 13 3.32 -9.00 -1.98
N GLY A 14 3.58 -10.25 -2.38
CA GLY A 14 3.85 -11.35 -1.43
C GLY A 14 5.19 -11.22 -0.69
N THR A 15 6.19 -10.59 -1.32
CA THR A 15 7.55 -10.47 -0.77
C THR A 15 7.86 -9.04 -0.32
N PHE A 16 7.52 -8.05 -1.15
CA PHE A 16 7.79 -6.65 -0.91
C PHE A 16 6.54 -5.80 -1.10
N THR A 17 6.51 -4.71 -0.35
CA THR A 17 5.57 -3.59 -0.51
C THR A 17 6.34 -2.44 -1.13
N ASP A 18 5.91 -2.02 -2.32
CA ASP A 18 6.49 -0.92 -3.07
C ASP A 18 5.60 0.33 -2.86
N LEU A 19 6.19 1.49 -2.64
CA LEU A 19 5.44 2.75 -2.50
C LEU A 19 6.11 3.89 -3.24
N VAL A 20 5.28 4.73 -3.85
CA VAL A 20 5.69 5.97 -4.53
C VAL A 20 4.89 7.13 -3.96
N ALA A 21 5.56 8.13 -3.42
CA ALA A 21 4.96 9.41 -3.05
C ALA A 21 5.36 10.46 -4.10
N ILE A 22 4.36 11.16 -4.64
CA ILE A 22 4.54 12.21 -5.63
C ILE A 22 4.04 13.53 -5.03
N ASP A 23 4.88 14.55 -5.03
CA ASP A 23 4.49 15.89 -4.59
C ASP A 23 3.81 16.71 -5.70
N ALA A 24 3.17 17.81 -5.32
CA ALA A 24 2.49 18.72 -6.26
C ALA A 24 3.42 19.39 -7.30
N ARG A 25 4.74 19.32 -7.13
CA ARG A 25 5.76 19.84 -8.06
C ARG A 25 6.34 18.73 -8.95
N GLY A 26 5.86 17.49 -8.82
CA GLY A 26 6.34 16.32 -9.56
C GLY A 26 7.56 15.64 -8.96
N GLY A 27 8.01 16.06 -7.77
CA GLY A 27 9.04 15.35 -7.01
C GLY A 27 8.55 13.96 -6.59
N ARG A 28 9.44 12.97 -6.61
CA ARG A 28 9.13 11.57 -6.36
C ARG A 28 10.03 10.96 -5.29
N THR A 29 9.40 10.32 -4.31
CA THR A 29 10.06 9.42 -3.35
C THR A 29 9.59 8.00 -3.59
N VAL A 30 10.51 7.07 -3.82
CA VAL A 30 10.23 5.64 -4.00
C VAL A 30 10.80 4.89 -2.82
N VAL A 31 10.05 3.95 -2.28
CA VAL A 31 10.47 3.06 -1.20
C VAL A 31 10.05 1.63 -1.50
N LYS A 32 10.85 0.69 -0.99
CA LYS A 32 10.59 -0.75 -1.09
C LYS A 32 10.89 -1.35 0.27
N THR A 33 9.89 -1.95 0.90
CA THR A 33 10.02 -2.58 2.21
C THR A 33 9.56 -4.03 2.14
N PRO A 34 10.05 -4.93 3.00
CA PRO A 34 9.49 -6.28 3.10
C PRO A 34 7.99 -6.24 3.39
N THR A 35 7.21 -7.11 2.72
CA THR A 35 5.81 -7.35 3.09
C THR A 35 5.77 -8.09 4.43
N THR A 36 4.72 -7.87 5.21
CA THR A 36 4.40 -8.67 6.40
C THR A 36 3.21 -9.58 6.06
N PRO A 37 3.43 -10.86 5.66
CA PRO A 37 2.34 -11.69 5.14
C PRO A 37 1.23 -11.99 6.15
N SER A 38 1.57 -12.04 7.45
CA SER A 38 0.62 -12.24 8.54
C SER A 38 -0.30 -11.04 8.76
N ASP A 39 0.16 -9.82 8.41
CA ASP A 39 -0.63 -8.59 8.47
C ASP A 39 -0.02 -7.54 7.52
N GLN A 40 -0.65 -7.40 6.36
CA GLN A 40 -0.16 -6.51 5.31
C GLN A 40 -0.25 -5.03 5.68
N SER A 41 -1.11 -4.67 6.63
CA SER A 41 -1.23 -3.31 7.15
C SER A 41 0.09 -2.85 7.76
N VAL A 42 0.82 -3.77 8.40
CA VAL A 42 2.16 -3.50 8.95
C VAL A 42 3.16 -3.19 7.83
N GLY A 43 3.17 -3.97 6.76
CA GLY A 43 4.03 -3.73 5.60
C GLY A 43 3.78 -2.37 4.96
N MET A 44 2.50 -2.00 4.78
CA MET A 44 2.09 -0.68 4.29
C MET A 44 2.56 0.46 5.21
N LEU A 45 2.35 0.33 6.53
CA LEU A 45 2.78 1.34 7.50
C LEU A 45 4.30 1.51 7.52
N ASN A 46 5.06 0.42 7.38
CA ASN A 46 6.51 0.47 7.27
C ASN A 46 6.95 1.23 6.01
N ALA A 47 6.31 0.98 4.86
CA ALA A 47 6.59 1.73 3.63
C ALA A 47 6.30 3.23 3.80
N LEU A 48 5.17 3.60 4.42
CA LEU A 48 4.83 5.01 4.67
C LEU A 48 5.83 5.68 5.63
N LYS A 49 6.28 4.98 6.68
CA LYS A 49 7.31 5.49 7.62
C LYS A 49 8.66 5.70 6.94
N GLU A 50 9.08 4.75 6.12
CA GLU A 50 10.32 4.86 5.32
C GLU A 50 10.23 6.04 4.34
N ALA A 51 9.07 6.29 3.74
CA ALA A 51 8.88 7.45 2.86
C ALA A 51 9.00 8.78 3.60
N ALA A 52 8.39 8.89 4.80
CA ALA A 52 8.53 10.06 5.65
C ALA A 52 10.00 10.28 6.07
N ALA A 53 10.71 9.21 6.45
CA ALA A 53 12.13 9.26 6.80
C ALA A 53 13.00 9.76 5.63
N ARG A 54 12.77 9.28 4.40
CA ARG A 54 13.51 9.74 3.20
C ARG A 54 13.22 11.18 2.81
N LEU A 55 12.02 11.66 3.13
CA LEU A 55 11.65 13.06 2.95
C LEU A 55 12.16 13.96 4.08
N GLU A 56 12.73 13.37 5.14
CA GLU A 56 13.14 14.06 6.37
C GLU A 56 11.98 14.82 7.03
N ILE A 57 10.77 14.25 6.97
CA ILE A 57 9.55 14.79 7.57
C ILE A 57 9.09 13.86 8.69
N ASP A 58 8.59 14.43 9.79
CA ASP A 58 7.90 13.65 10.82
C ASP A 58 6.75 12.83 10.20
N PHE A 59 6.55 11.61 10.69
CA PHE A 59 5.57 10.69 10.11
C PHE A 59 4.13 11.22 10.17
N ALA A 60 3.74 11.86 11.28
CA ALA A 60 2.40 12.42 11.44
C ALA A 60 2.20 13.64 10.54
N ASP A 61 3.22 14.49 10.42
CA ASP A 61 3.19 15.63 9.51
C ASP A 61 3.12 15.18 8.04
N PHE A 62 3.92 14.19 7.64
CA PHE A 62 3.83 13.57 6.31
C PHE A 62 2.41 13.08 6.03
N LEU A 63 1.82 12.28 6.93
CA LEU A 63 0.45 11.77 6.77
C LEU A 63 -0.58 12.89 6.66
N SER A 64 -0.42 13.99 7.40
CA SER A 64 -1.34 15.14 7.33
C SER A 64 -1.32 15.86 5.95
N ARG A 65 -0.24 15.64 5.19
CA ARG A 65 -0.01 16.21 3.85
C ARG A 65 -0.34 15.23 2.72
N VAL A 66 -0.68 13.98 3.02
CA VAL A 66 -1.12 12.99 2.04
C VAL A 66 -2.59 13.24 1.72
N ASP A 67 -2.87 13.66 0.48
CA ASP A 67 -4.24 13.93 0.03
C ASP A 67 -4.95 12.65 -0.45
N ARG A 68 -4.18 11.67 -0.93
CA ARG A 68 -4.71 10.40 -1.44
C ARG A 68 -3.70 9.27 -1.29
N ILE A 69 -4.22 8.10 -0.95
CA ILE A 69 -3.50 6.83 -1.03
C ILE A 69 -4.23 5.93 -2.04
N CYS A 70 -3.55 5.56 -3.12
CA CYS A 70 -3.96 4.52 -4.06
C CYS A 70 -3.39 3.18 -3.59
N HIS A 71 -4.24 2.30 -3.09
CA HIS A 71 -3.85 0.99 -2.56
C HIS A 71 -4.01 -0.10 -3.63
N GLY A 72 -2.89 -0.61 -4.14
CA GLY A 72 -2.79 -1.80 -4.96
C GLY A 72 -2.30 -3.00 -4.14
N THR A 73 -2.81 -4.19 -4.45
CA THR A 73 -2.34 -5.44 -3.87
C THR A 73 -2.50 -6.60 -4.84
N THR A 74 -1.58 -7.55 -4.79
CA THR A 74 -1.64 -8.80 -5.57
C THR A 74 -2.26 -9.96 -4.79
N VAL A 75 -2.64 -9.73 -3.53
CA VAL A 75 -3.05 -10.79 -2.59
C VAL A 75 -4.33 -11.48 -3.04
N THR A 76 -5.32 -10.72 -3.51
CA THR A 76 -6.55 -11.27 -4.06
C THR A 76 -6.29 -12.17 -5.25
N THR A 77 -5.48 -11.71 -6.20
CA THR A 77 -5.12 -12.47 -7.40
C THR A 77 -4.35 -13.73 -7.05
N ASN A 78 -3.38 -13.64 -6.12
CA ASN A 78 -2.63 -14.81 -5.67
C ASN A 78 -3.54 -15.82 -4.97
N ALA A 79 -4.47 -15.37 -4.13
CA ALA A 79 -5.42 -16.26 -3.45
C ALA A 79 -6.28 -17.08 -4.43
N VAL A 80 -6.66 -16.49 -5.58
CA VAL A 80 -7.35 -17.20 -6.66
C VAL A 80 -6.44 -18.22 -7.34
N ILE A 81 -5.21 -17.82 -7.70
CA ILE A 81 -4.24 -18.67 -8.41
C ILE A 81 -3.87 -19.91 -7.56
N VAL A 82 -3.56 -19.72 -6.28
CA VAL A 82 -3.14 -20.82 -5.39
C VAL A 82 -4.32 -21.49 -4.67
N ARG A 83 -5.56 -21.06 -4.94
CA ARG A 83 -6.79 -21.58 -4.33
C ARG A 83 -6.77 -21.59 -2.80
N SER A 84 -6.23 -20.53 -2.19
CA SER A 84 -6.09 -20.39 -0.74
C SER A 84 -7.22 -19.59 -0.08
N GLY A 85 -8.26 -19.22 -0.85
CA GLY A 85 -9.45 -18.56 -0.32
C GLY A 85 -10.29 -19.43 0.61
N ALA A 86 -11.32 -18.84 1.21
CA ALA A 86 -12.24 -19.57 2.08
C ALA A 86 -13.04 -20.64 1.30
N ARG A 87 -13.45 -21.70 1.98
CA ARG A 87 -14.44 -22.65 1.44
C ARG A 87 -15.79 -21.95 1.33
N VAL A 88 -16.36 -21.94 0.13
CA VAL A 88 -17.66 -21.32 -0.17
C VAL A 88 -18.63 -22.34 -0.78
N GLY A 89 -19.93 -22.12 -0.58
CA GLY A 89 -21.00 -22.88 -1.22
C GLY A 89 -21.64 -22.08 -2.35
N MET A 90 -22.04 -22.75 -3.42
CA MET A 90 -22.81 -22.16 -4.52
C MET A 90 -24.22 -22.74 -4.51
N LEU A 91 -25.22 -21.89 -4.31
CA LEU A 91 -26.64 -22.25 -4.47
C LEU A 91 -27.09 -21.75 -5.84
N THR A 92 -27.64 -22.65 -6.65
CA THR A 92 -28.07 -22.37 -8.02
C THR A 92 -29.42 -23.04 -8.29
N THR A 93 -30.10 -22.60 -9.35
CA THR A 93 -31.31 -23.28 -9.84
C THR A 93 -30.99 -24.71 -10.26
N ARG A 94 -32.01 -25.56 -10.27
CA ARG A 94 -31.92 -26.89 -10.86
C ARG A 94 -31.87 -26.76 -12.37
N GLY A 95 -30.75 -27.14 -12.98
CA GLY A 95 -30.54 -27.05 -14.43
C GLY A 95 -30.10 -25.67 -14.84
#